data_AF-A0A971LI87-F1
#
_entry.id   AF-A0A971LI87-F1
#
_cell.length_a   1.000
_cell.length_b   1.000
_cell.length_c   1.000
_cell.angle_alpha   90.00
_cell.angle_beta   90.00
_cell.angle_gamma   90.00
#
_symmetry.space_group_name_H-M   'P 1'
#
loop_
_entity.id
_entity.type
_entity.pdbx_description
1 polymer ?
#
loop_
_entity_poly.entity_id
_entity_poly.type
_entity_poly.pdbx_seq_one_letter_code
_entity_poly.pdbx_strand_id
1 'polypeptide(L)'
;MTSSLMDSLRLAVVAMGIVFVALYGLSLVMEGFPKILGPQKTDKPKQQATAAPVVEPASAVADNANPIPAQTIAVIASAIAAYLGRAPEDLNVIAIRRTGANLSPWALHARRDSVQN
;
A
#
# COMPACT_ATOMS: atom_id res chain seq x y z
N MET A 1 32.53 -19.29 -35.00
CA MET A 1 31.10 -19.10 -34.63
C MET A 1 30.72 -19.76 -33.31
N THR A 2 31.37 -20.85 -32.87
CA THR A 2 31.07 -21.53 -31.59
C THR A 2 31.53 -20.75 -30.34
N SER A 3 32.53 -19.87 -30.45
CA SER A 3 33.04 -19.09 -29.31
C SER A 3 32.03 -18.10 -28.74
N SER A 4 31.29 -17.39 -29.60
CA SER A 4 30.31 -16.37 -29.16
C SER A 4 29.12 -16.98 -28.40
N LEU A 5 28.72 -18.20 -28.75
CA LEU A 5 27.69 -18.95 -28.02
C LEU A 5 28.17 -19.31 -26.62
N MET A 6 29.41 -19.79 -26.50
CA MET A 6 30.04 -20.11 -25.22
C MET A 6 30.17 -18.86 -24.33
N ASP A 7 30.52 -17.72 -24.92
CA ASP A 7 30.65 -16.45 -24.19
C ASP A 7 29.30 -15.92 -23.71
N SER A 8 28.25 -16.00 -24.54
CA SER A 8 26.89 -15.63 -24.13
C SER A 8 26.33 -16.52 -23.02
N LEU A 9 26.64 -17.82 -23.05
CA LEU A 9 26.22 -18.76 -22.01
C LEU A 9 26.95 -18.50 -20.69
N ARG A 10 28.26 -18.24 -20.75
CA ARG A 10 29.04 -17.83 -19.56
C ARG A 10 28.51 -16.53 -18.97
N LEU A 11 28.19 -15.55 -19.82
CA LEU A 11 27.62 -14.29 -19.37
C LEU A 11 26.28 -14.49 -18.67
N ALA A 12 25.40 -15.35 -19.19
CA ALA A 12 24.13 -15.67 -18.56
C ALA A 12 24.31 -16.34 -17.19
N VAL A 13 25.23 -17.32 -17.08
CA VAL A 13 25.52 -17.98 -15.79
C VAL A 13 26.11 -17.00 -14.78
N VAL A 14 27.01 -16.12 -15.21
CA VAL A 14 27.59 -15.07 -14.34
C VAL A 14 26.53 -14.08 -13.89
N ALA A 15 25.67 -13.60 -14.80
CA ALA A 15 24.59 -12.69 -14.46
C ALA A 15 23.60 -13.34 -13.48
N MET A 16 23.22 -14.59 -13.72
CA MET A 16 22.35 -15.35 -12.83
C MET A 16 22.99 -15.55 -11.45
N GLY A 17 24.31 -15.84 -11.41
CA GLY A 17 25.07 -15.96 -10.17
C GLY A 17 25.11 -14.65 -9.38
N ILE A 18 25.37 -13.51 -10.03
CA ILE A 18 25.40 -12.20 -9.36
C ILE A 18 24.03 -11.86 -8.78
N VAL A 19 22.94 -12.11 -9.51
CA VAL A 19 21.57 -11.90 -9.00
C VAL A 19 21.31 -12.76 -7.77
N PHE A 20 21.71 -14.03 -7.80
CA PHE A 20 21.57 -14.93 -6.66
C PHE A 20 22.36 -14.45 -5.44
N VAL A 21 23.61 -14.00 -5.65
CA VAL A 21 24.45 -13.42 -4.59
C VAL A 21 23.85 -12.14 -4.03
N ALA A 22 23.29 -11.28 -4.88
CA ALA A 22 22.65 -10.04 -4.45
C ALA A 22 21.41 -10.33 -3.58
N LEU A 23 20.55 -11.27 -3.99
CA LEU A 23 19.39 -11.70 -3.21
C LEU A 23 19.80 -12.36 -1.90
N TYR A 24 20.80 -13.23 -1.92
CA TYR A 24 21.32 -13.88 -0.72
C TYR A 24 21.95 -12.86 0.24
N GLY A 25 22.72 -11.91 -0.28
CA GLY A 25 23.29 -10.81 0.51
C GLY A 25 22.20 -9.96 1.15
N LEU A 26 21.14 -9.63 0.42
CA LEU A 26 20.00 -8.89 0.96
C LEU A 26 19.25 -9.69 2.05
N SER A 27 19.10 -11.01 1.85
CA SER A 27 18.57 -11.92 2.88
C SER A 27 19.42 -11.90 4.15
N LEU A 28 20.75 -11.95 4.00
CA LEU A 28 21.69 -11.94 5.12
C LEU A 28 21.67 -10.61 5.88
N VAL A 29 21.50 -9.49 5.17
CA VAL A 29 21.32 -8.17 5.79
C VAL A 29 20.03 -8.14 6.62
N MET A 30 18.92 -8.69 6.11
CA MET A 30 17.66 -8.77 6.85
C MET A 30 17.74 -9.64 8.11
N GLU A 31 18.49 -10.75 8.08
CA GLU A 31 18.76 -11.58 9.26
C GLU A 31 19.77 -10.94 10.22
N GLY A 32 20.70 -10.13 9.72
CA GLY A 32 21.69 -9.40 10.51
C GLY A 32 21.12 -8.18 11.23
N PHE A 33 20.15 -7.50 10.61
CA PHE A 33 19.46 -6.33 11.18
C PHE A 33 18.94 -6.54 12.63
N PRO A 34 18.19 -7.61 12.96
CA PRO A 34 17.71 -7.84 14.32
C PRO A 34 18.83 -8.14 15.32
N LYS A 35 20.01 -8.57 14.85
CA LYS A 35 21.18 -8.84 15.71
C LYS A 35 21.95 -7.56 16.05
N ILE A 36 21.90 -6.55 15.19
CA ILE A 36 22.55 -5.25 15.38
C ILE A 36 21.61 -4.27 16.12
N LEU A 37 20.29 -4.38 15.93
CA LEU A 37 19.28 -3.52 16.58
C LEU A 37 18.99 -3.89 18.06
N GLY A 38 19.70 -4.86 18.64
CA GLY A 38 19.51 -5.29 20.03
C GLY A 38 18.31 -6.25 20.20
N PRO A 39 18.33 -7.10 21.24
CA PRO A 39 17.41 -8.22 21.35
C PRO A 39 15.98 -7.73 21.62
N GLN A 40 15.15 -7.67 20.58
CA GLN A 40 13.72 -7.79 20.78
C GLN A 40 13.46 -9.27 21.06
N LYS A 41 13.16 -9.59 22.32
CA LYS A 41 12.80 -10.92 22.78
C LYS A 41 11.56 -11.38 22.03
N THR A 42 11.74 -12.12 20.95
CA THR A 42 10.67 -12.93 20.38
C THR A 42 10.66 -14.25 21.13
N ASP A 43 10.07 -14.23 22.33
CA ASP A 43 9.66 -15.45 23.01
C ASP A 43 8.71 -16.20 22.07
N LYS A 44 9.15 -17.36 21.56
CA LYS A 44 8.28 -18.33 20.91
C LYS A 44 7.49 -19.04 22.02
N PRO A 45 6.15 -18.93 22.11
CA PRO A 45 5.39 -19.83 22.94
C PRO A 45 5.33 -21.18 22.23
N LYS A 46 5.66 -22.22 22.99
CA LYS A 46 5.49 -23.63 22.67
C LYS A 46 4.10 -23.90 22.07
N GLN A 47 4.11 -24.64 20.97
CA GLN A 47 2.93 -25.18 20.32
C GLN A 47 2.13 -26.06 21.28
N GLN A 48 0.91 -25.64 21.60
CA GLN A 48 -0.13 -26.49 22.16
C GLN A 48 -1.31 -26.40 21.19
N ALA A 49 -1.56 -27.51 20.50
CA ALA A 49 -2.63 -27.62 19.53
C ALA A 49 -3.99 -27.53 20.24
N THR A 50 -4.83 -26.54 19.91
CA THR A 50 -6.30 -26.63 19.88
C THR A 50 -6.86 -25.39 19.17
N ALA A 51 -7.69 -25.64 18.15
CA ALA A 51 -8.63 -24.76 17.45
C ALA A 51 -8.07 -23.54 16.69
N ALA A 52 -8.60 -23.37 15.48
CA ALA A 52 -8.32 -22.29 14.54
C ALA A 52 -8.26 -20.91 15.24
N PRO A 53 -7.35 -20.00 14.83
CA PRO A 53 -7.29 -18.69 15.42
C PRO A 53 -8.59 -17.97 15.05
N VAL A 54 -9.39 -17.73 16.08
CA VAL A 54 -10.41 -16.68 16.12
C VAL A 54 -9.73 -15.45 15.54
N VAL A 55 -10.25 -15.03 14.40
CA VAL A 55 -9.95 -13.75 13.79
C VAL A 55 -10.31 -12.72 14.86
N GLU A 56 -9.30 -12.23 15.59
CA GLU A 56 -9.40 -10.97 16.29
C GLU A 56 -9.95 -9.99 15.26
N PRO A 57 -11.14 -9.40 15.50
CA PRO A 57 -11.81 -8.66 14.45
C PRO A 57 -10.85 -7.58 14.03
N ALA A 58 -10.31 -7.72 12.81
CA ALA A 58 -9.69 -6.65 12.07
C ALA A 58 -10.57 -5.46 12.37
N SER A 59 -10.03 -4.48 13.11
CA SER A 59 -10.75 -3.28 13.49
C SER A 59 -11.54 -2.91 12.27
N ALA A 60 -12.85 -3.13 12.33
CA ALA A 60 -13.74 -2.82 11.25
C ALA A 60 -13.46 -1.34 11.09
N VAL A 61 -12.71 -1.00 10.04
CA VAL A 61 -12.49 0.38 9.66
C VAL A 61 -13.91 0.86 9.58
N ALA A 62 -14.31 1.68 10.54
CA ALA A 62 -15.62 2.25 10.57
C ALA A 62 -15.71 2.94 9.21
N ASP A 63 -16.38 2.27 8.28
CA ASP A 63 -16.89 2.88 7.08
C ASP A 63 -17.55 4.13 7.61
N ASN A 64 -17.01 5.30 7.26
CA ASN A 64 -17.24 6.54 8.00
C ASN A 64 -18.74 6.67 8.18
N ALA A 65 -19.23 6.31 9.37
CA ALA A 65 -20.64 6.10 9.67
C ALA A 65 -21.29 7.46 9.95
N ASN A 66 -20.87 8.47 9.19
CA ASN A 66 -21.52 9.74 9.11
C ASN A 66 -21.99 9.88 7.67
N PRO A 67 -23.23 9.46 7.35
CA PRO A 67 -23.80 9.69 6.03
C PRO A 67 -23.68 11.17 5.71
N ILE A 68 -23.08 11.50 4.56
CA ILE A 68 -23.01 12.89 4.11
C ILE A 68 -24.46 13.40 4.00
N PRO A 69 -24.82 14.49 4.69
CA PRO A 69 -26.20 14.96 4.71
C PRO A 69 -26.63 15.33 3.29
N ALA A 70 -27.86 14.99 2.93
CA ALA A 70 -28.42 15.22 1.60
C ALA A 70 -28.30 16.69 1.15
N GLN A 71 -28.37 17.64 2.09
CA GLN A 71 -28.15 19.06 1.84
C GLN A 71 -26.76 19.35 1.26
N THR A 72 -25.70 18.70 1.75
CA THR A 72 -24.34 18.88 1.21
C THR A 72 -24.24 18.29 -0.20
N ILE A 73 -24.87 17.14 -0.44
CA ILE A 73 -24.91 16.51 -1.77
C ILE A 73 -25.62 17.44 -2.77
N ALA A 74 -26.77 18.00 -2.38
CA ALA A 74 -27.54 18.93 -3.22
C ALA A 74 -26.76 20.20 -3.55
N VAL A 75 -26.05 20.79 -2.58
CA VAL A 75 -25.21 21.97 -2.81
C VAL A 75 -24.04 21.65 -3.76
N ILE A 76 -23.36 20.51 -3.56
CA ILE A 76 -22.27 20.07 -4.45
C ILE A 76 -22.81 19.84 -5.88
N ALA A 77 -23.93 19.12 -6.01
CA ALA A 77 -24.55 18.85 -7.29
C ALA A 77 -24.98 20.16 -7.99
N SER A 78 -25.56 21.11 -7.25
CA SER A 78 -25.95 22.42 -7.78
C SER A 78 -24.75 23.24 -8.26
N ALA A 79 -23.64 23.21 -7.52
CA ALA A 79 -22.41 23.89 -7.90
C ALA A 79 -21.81 23.31 -9.18
N ILE A 80 -21.80 21.98 -9.31
CA ILE A 80 -21.35 21.28 -10.52
C ILE A 80 -22.29 21.58 -11.70
N ALA A 81 -23.60 21.60 -11.47
CA ALA A 81 -24.61 21.95 -12.47
C ALA A 81 -24.40 23.37 -13.01
N ALA A 82 -24.23 24.33 -12.11
CA ALA A 82 -23.96 25.71 -12.46
C ALA A 82 -22.63 25.87 -13.23
N TYR A 83 -21.58 25.14 -12.83
CA TYR A 83 -20.29 25.16 -13.52
C TYR A 83 -20.38 24.58 -14.94
N LEU A 84 -21.14 23.51 -15.13
CA LEU A 84 -21.32 22.84 -16.43
C LEU A 84 -22.40 23.49 -17.30
N GLY A 85 -23.11 24.50 -16.79
CA GLY A 85 -24.25 25.12 -17.48
C GLY A 85 -25.41 24.15 -17.73
N ARG A 86 -25.57 23.12 -16.89
CA ARG A 86 -26.66 22.13 -16.98
C ARG A 86 -27.65 22.28 -15.83
N ALA A 87 -28.85 21.74 -16.02
CA ALA A 87 -29.82 21.62 -14.95
C ALA A 87 -29.36 20.55 -13.93
N PRO A 88 -29.67 20.70 -12.63
CA PRO A 88 -29.27 19.74 -11.59
C PRO A 88 -29.91 18.36 -11.75
N GLU A 89 -31.01 18.27 -12.50
CA GLU A 89 -31.72 17.03 -12.83
C GLU A 89 -31.00 16.17 -13.89
N ASP A 90 -30.08 16.75 -14.66
CA ASP A 90 -29.25 16.03 -15.64
C ASP A 90 -27.97 15.42 -15.03
N LEU A 91 -27.79 15.53 -13.70
CA LEU A 91 -26.57 15.14 -13.00
C LEU A 91 -26.83 14.00 -12.02
N ASN A 92 -26.13 12.89 -12.22
CA ASN A 92 -26.16 11.74 -11.33
C ASN A 92 -24.86 11.64 -10.51
N VAL A 93 -24.95 11.84 -9.20
CA VAL A 93 -23.81 11.73 -8.28
C VAL A 93 -23.73 10.31 -7.71
N ILE A 94 -22.81 9.51 -8.23
CA ILE A 94 -22.67 8.08 -7.89
C ILE A 94 -21.98 7.88 -6.54
N ALA A 95 -20.93 8.66 -6.25
CA ALA A 95 -20.17 8.53 -5.02
C ALA A 95 -19.45 9.83 -4.66
N ILE A 96 -19.54 10.21 -3.38
CA ILE A 96 -18.72 11.27 -2.80
C ILE A 96 -17.78 10.62 -1.80
N ARG A 97 -16.47 10.68 -2.07
CA ARG A 97 -15.44 10.14 -1.19
C ARG A 97 -14.64 11.29 -0.61
N ARG A 98 -14.56 11.37 0.72
CA ARG A 98 -13.62 12.28 1.38
C ARG A 98 -12.20 11.74 1.22
N THR A 99 -11.40 12.44 0.43
CA THR A 99 -9.96 12.23 0.43
C THR A 99 -9.38 12.81 1.73
N GLY A 100 -8.41 12.13 2.35
CA GLY A 100 -7.81 12.61 3.61
C GLY A 100 -8.31 11.95 4.90
N ALA A 101 -9.52 11.39 4.91
CA ALA A 101 -10.16 10.94 6.16
C ALA A 101 -9.53 9.68 6.80
N ASN A 102 -8.88 8.82 6.00
CA ASN A 102 -8.27 7.56 6.44
C ASN A 102 -6.81 7.42 5.97
N LEU A 103 -6.11 8.53 5.72
CA LEU A 103 -4.70 8.47 5.35
C LEU A 103 -3.82 8.41 6.59
N SER A 104 -2.79 7.58 6.55
CA SER A 104 -1.74 7.59 7.58
C SER A 104 -1.05 8.97 7.59
N PRO A 105 -0.49 9.39 8.74
CA PRO A 105 0.22 10.66 8.83
C PRO A 105 1.33 10.82 7.77
N TRP A 106 2.00 9.72 7.41
CA TRP A 106 3.02 9.70 6.36
C TRP A 106 2.44 9.96 4.97
N ALA A 107 1.30 9.36 4.63
CA ALA A 107 0.65 9.56 3.34
C ALA A 107 0.03 10.96 3.18
N LEU A 108 -0.32 11.63 4.30
CA LEU A 108 -0.71 13.04 4.32
C LEU A 108 0.48 13.96 4.01
N HIS A 109 1.67 13.68 4.58
CA HIS A 109 2.89 14.46 4.33
C HIS A 109 3.35 14.34 2.86
N ALA A 110 3.46 13.12 2.34
CA ALA A 110 3.88 12.90 0.95
C ALA A 110 3.01 13.65 -0.07
N ARG A 111 1.69 13.76 0.18
CA ARG A 111 0.78 14.52 -0.68
C ARG A 111 0.99 16.03 -0.60
N ARG A 112 1.30 16.57 0.58
CA ARG A 112 1.58 18.01 0.73
C ARG A 112 2.85 18.39 -0.03
N ASP A 113 3.88 17.56 0.06
CA ASP A 113 5.15 17.80 -0.61
C ASP A 113 4.97 17.76 -2.15
N SER A 114 4.13 16.85 -2.67
CA SER A 114 3.86 16.73 -4.12
C SER A 114 3.09 17.90 -4.74
N VAL A 115 2.42 18.74 -3.93
CA VAL A 115 1.66 19.90 -4.41
C VAL A 115 2.47 21.20 -4.32
N GLN A 116 3.51 21.22 -3.47
CA GLN A 116 4.39 22.37 -3.29
C GLN A 116 5.56 22.43 -4.29
N ASN A 117 5.84 21.33 -5.00
CA ASN A 117 6.89 21.24 -6.01
C ASN A 117 6.30 21.15 -7.42
#